data_AF-A0A482VM37-F1
#
_entry.id   AF-A0A482VM37-F1
#
_cell.length_a   1.000
_cell.length_b   1.000
_cell.length_c   1.000
_cell.angle_alpha   90.00
_cell.angle_beta   90.00
_cell.angle_gamma   90.00
#
_symmetry.space_group_name_H-M   'P 1'
#
loop_
_entity.id
_entity.type
_entity.pdbx_description
1 polymer ?
#
loop_
_entity_poly.entity_id
_entity_poly.type
_entity_poly.pdbx_seq_one_letter_code
_entity_poly.pdbx_strand_id
1 'polypeptide(L)'
;METSTVALILARVKRDKSFNNTRFYKVRVRKSYKLSEKATVALKSGRLLTATDEAMCGVNLEVGKLYAISGTVYSLKAHVNLCGMAIQWKDLTRRQRKGLKVIYKHGCDCRVDYCKHKRCAKTPDSCLLTSDCHTREIYLTVITVHFQK
;
A
#
# COMPACT_ATOMS: atom_id res chain seq x y z
N MET A 1 -14.83 13.76 8.66
CA MET A 1 -13.52 13.18 8.33
C MET A 1 -13.72 12.23 7.17
N GLU A 2 -13.38 12.65 5.95
CA GLU A 2 -13.58 11.87 4.74
C GLU A 2 -12.73 10.60 4.84
N THR A 3 -13.38 9.45 5.05
CA THR A 3 -12.71 8.16 5.17
C THR A 3 -12.03 7.85 3.85
N SER A 4 -10.71 8.08 3.81
CA SER A 4 -9.86 7.73 2.68
C SER A 4 -10.08 6.27 2.35
N THR A 5 -10.70 6.04 1.20
CA THR A 5 -11.10 4.71 0.81
C THR A 5 -9.86 3.93 0.38
N VAL A 6 -9.47 2.92 1.16
CA VAL A 6 -8.23 2.15 0.93
C VAL A 6 -8.49 0.96 0.00
N ALA A 7 -7.67 0.84 -1.04
CA ALA A 7 -7.59 -0.33 -1.91
C ALA A 7 -6.24 -1.02 -1.73
N LEU A 8 -6.23 -2.35 -1.68
CA LEU A 8 -5.03 -3.18 -1.72
C LEU A 8 -5.17 -4.26 -2.77
N ILE A 9 -4.31 -4.21 -3.78
CA ILE A 9 -4.38 -5.03 -4.99
C ILE A 9 -3.01 -5.62 -5.36
N LEU A 10 -3.03 -6.76 -6.01
CA LEU A 10 -1.93 -7.31 -6.78
C LEU A 10 -2.18 -7.01 -8.25
N ALA A 11 -1.36 -6.15 -8.86
CA ALA A 11 -1.60 -5.67 -10.21
C ALA A 11 -0.33 -5.64 -11.06
N ARG A 12 -0.47 -5.99 -12.34
CA ARG A 12 0.62 -5.93 -13.32
C ARG A 12 0.54 -4.64 -14.10
N VAL A 13 1.63 -3.88 -14.16
CA VAL A 13 1.69 -2.64 -14.93
C VAL A 13 1.74 -2.97 -16.42
N LYS A 14 0.91 -2.29 -17.21
CA LYS A 14 0.77 -2.51 -18.65
C LYS A 14 1.24 -1.33 -19.47
N ARG A 15 0.98 -0.12 -19.00
CA ARG A 15 1.43 1.12 -19.63
C ARG A 15 1.72 2.16 -18.55
N ASP A 16 2.66 3.02 -18.87
CA ASP A 16 3.01 4.23 -18.14
C ASP A 16 2.82 5.42 -19.10
N LYS A 17 2.17 6.48 -18.62
CA LYS A 17 1.98 7.74 -19.33
C LYS A 17 2.04 8.88 -18.34
N SER A 18 2.70 9.98 -18.70
CA SER A 18 2.71 11.21 -17.90
C SER A 18 2.07 12.35 -18.68
N PHE A 19 1.28 13.17 -18.00
CA PHE A 19 0.66 14.38 -18.56
C PHE A 19 0.42 15.40 -17.44
N ASN A 20 0.76 16.68 -17.68
CA ASN A 20 0.56 17.79 -16.74
C ASN A 20 0.88 17.43 -15.28
N ASN A 21 2.14 17.08 -15.02
CA ASN A 21 2.68 16.68 -13.71
C ASN A 21 2.04 15.44 -13.05
N THR A 22 1.07 14.80 -13.71
CA THR A 22 0.39 13.59 -13.24
C THR A 22 0.82 12.39 -14.07
N ARG A 23 1.19 11.31 -13.39
CA ARG A 23 1.54 10.03 -13.99
C ARG A 23 0.39 9.05 -13.87
N PHE A 24 0.13 8.34 -14.95
CA PHE A 24 -0.99 7.43 -15.15
C PHE A 24 -0.47 6.05 -15.49
N TYR A 25 -0.75 5.08 -14.63
CA TYR A 25 -0.47 3.68 -14.92
C TYR A 25 -1.75 2.96 -15.33
N LYS A 26 -1.70 2.30 -16.48
CA LYS A 26 -2.69 1.26 -16.83
C LYS A 26 -2.22 -0.03 -16.20
N VAL A 27 -3.03 -0.61 -15.33
CA VAL A 27 -2.73 -1.87 -14.65
C VAL A 27 -3.77 -2.94 -14.97
N ARG A 28 -3.34 -4.20 -14.92
CA ARG A 28 -4.23 -5.36 -14.90
C ARG A 28 -4.22 -5.94 -13.48
N VAL A 29 -5.32 -5.76 -12.77
CA VAL A 29 -5.52 -6.36 -11.44
C VAL A 29 -5.57 -7.88 -11.59
N ARG A 30 -4.72 -8.59 -10.86
CA ARG A 30 -4.71 -10.07 -10.78
C ARG A 30 -5.46 -10.57 -9.56
N LYS A 31 -5.34 -9.87 -8.44
CA LYS A 31 -6.00 -10.23 -7.19
C LYS A 31 -6.28 -8.97 -6.38
N SER A 32 -7.43 -8.97 -5.73
CA SER A 32 -7.84 -8.00 -4.72
C SER A 32 -7.67 -8.60 -3.34
N TYR A 33 -7.14 -7.82 -2.40
CA TYR A 33 -7.05 -8.20 -0.98
C TYR A 33 -7.99 -7.38 -0.11
N LYS A 34 -8.11 -6.07 -0.40
CA LYS A 34 -9.07 -5.17 0.24
C LYS A 34 -9.58 -4.18 -0.80
N LEU A 35 -10.90 -4.13 -1.00
CA LEU A 35 -11.55 -3.08 -1.78
C LEU A 35 -12.83 -2.66 -1.09
N SER A 36 -13.10 -1.36 -1.09
CA SER A 36 -14.45 -0.87 -0.90
C SER A 36 -15.23 -0.89 -2.22
N GLU A 37 -16.53 -0.61 -2.15
CA GLU A 37 -17.37 -0.38 -3.33
C GLU A 37 -16.83 0.75 -4.21
N LYS A 38 -16.50 1.91 -3.62
CA LYS A 38 -15.90 3.05 -4.34
C LYS A 38 -14.59 2.68 -5.03
N ALA A 39 -13.74 1.89 -4.36
CA ALA A 39 -12.51 1.39 -4.95
C ALA A 39 -12.75 0.43 -6.11
N THR A 40 -13.78 -0.40 -5.99
CA THR A 40 -14.16 -1.35 -7.04
C THR A 40 -14.57 -0.59 -8.29
N VAL A 41 -15.39 0.46 -8.15
CA VAL A 41 -15.79 1.34 -9.26
C VAL A 41 -14.58 2.07 -9.86
N ALA A 42 -13.73 2.69 -9.04
CA ALA A 42 -12.55 3.42 -9.51
C ALA A 42 -11.58 2.52 -10.30
N LEU A 43 -11.39 1.28 -9.83
CA LEU A 43 -10.48 0.32 -10.44
C LEU A 43 -11.07 -0.44 -11.64
N LYS A 44 -12.36 -0.27 -11.97
CA LYS A 44 -12.95 -0.85 -13.21
C LYS A 44 -12.17 -0.43 -14.46
N SER A 45 -11.71 0.82 -14.50
CA SER A 45 -10.90 1.34 -15.59
C SER A 45 -9.44 0.86 -15.56
N GLY A 46 -8.98 0.24 -14.46
CA GLY A 46 -7.60 -0.20 -14.26
C GLY A 46 -6.58 0.94 -14.34
N ARG A 47 -6.96 2.16 -13.96
CA ARG A 47 -6.08 3.33 -13.97
C ARG A 47 -5.65 3.67 -12.55
N LEU A 48 -4.35 3.88 -12.36
CA LEU A 48 -3.77 4.43 -11.14
C LEU A 48 -3.15 5.79 -11.46
N LEU A 49 -3.33 6.76 -10.58
CA LEU A 49 -2.75 8.10 -10.70
C LEU A 49 -1.72 8.32 -9.60
N THR A 50 -0.65 9.03 -9.93
CA THR A 50 0.36 9.47 -8.99
C THR A 50 1.02 10.76 -9.47
N ALA A 51 1.75 11.44 -8.60
CA ALA A 51 2.59 12.56 -9.03
C ALA A 51 3.75 12.06 -9.89
N THR A 52 4.24 12.90 -10.81
CA THR A 52 5.40 12.57 -11.64
C THR A 52 6.70 12.58 -10.85
N ASP A 53 6.84 13.52 -9.92
CA ASP A 53 8.03 13.70 -9.08
C ASP A 53 7.93 12.96 -7.74
N GLU A 54 9.02 12.31 -7.35
CA GLU A 54 9.16 11.67 -6.04
C GLU A 54 9.07 12.68 -4.89
N ALA A 55 9.57 13.91 -5.10
CA ALA A 55 9.44 15.00 -4.12
C ALA A 55 7.98 15.37 -3.82
N MET A 56 7.05 15.07 -4.75
CA MET A 56 5.60 15.24 -4.58
C MET A 56 4.92 13.92 -4.21
N CYS A 57 5.66 13.00 -3.59
CA CYS A 57 5.21 11.66 -3.23
C CYS A 57 4.81 10.79 -4.44
N GLY A 58 5.38 11.04 -5.61
CA GLY A 58 5.16 10.25 -6.82
C GLY A 58 5.81 8.87 -6.77
N VAL A 59 5.12 7.84 -7.26
CA VAL A 59 5.67 6.46 -7.34
C VAL A 59 6.09 6.10 -8.75
N ASN A 60 7.27 5.48 -8.87
CA ASN A 60 7.77 4.94 -10.13
C ASN A 60 7.49 3.43 -10.22
N LEU A 61 6.64 3.02 -11.16
CA LEU A 61 6.26 1.62 -11.38
C LEU A 61 6.71 1.16 -12.77
N GLU A 62 7.46 0.07 -12.83
CA GLU A 62 7.99 -0.45 -14.07
C GLU A 62 6.94 -1.21 -14.89
N VAL A 63 6.84 -0.90 -16.18
CA VAL A 63 5.96 -1.60 -17.12
C VAL A 63 6.35 -3.09 -17.21
N GLY A 64 5.34 -3.96 -17.17
CA GLY A 64 5.54 -5.40 -17.27
C GLY A 64 5.84 -6.08 -15.93
N LYS A 65 6.16 -5.36 -14.86
CA LYS A 65 6.35 -5.93 -13.52
C LYS A 65 5.02 -6.06 -12.76
N LEU A 66 5.01 -6.94 -11.76
CA LEU A 66 3.87 -7.24 -10.91
C LEU A 66 4.13 -6.61 -9.53
N TYR A 67 3.15 -5.87 -9.01
CA TYR A 67 3.28 -5.16 -7.73
C TYR A 67 2.12 -5.47 -6.80
N ALA A 68 2.41 -5.54 -5.51
CA ALA A 68 1.40 -5.35 -4.47
C ALA A 68 1.32 -3.84 -4.19
N ILE A 69 0.13 -3.27 -4.42
CA ILE A 69 -0.12 -1.83 -4.42
C ILE A 69 -1.25 -1.53 -3.45
N SER A 70 -1.01 -0.62 -2.52
CA SER A 70 -2.06 0.05 -1.76
C SER A 70 -2.26 1.46 -2.28
N GLY A 71 -3.51 1.90 -2.33
CA GLY A 71 -3.84 3.26 -2.73
C GLY A 71 -5.09 3.77 -2.05
N THR A 72 -5.33 5.06 -2.21
CA THR A 72 -6.56 5.72 -1.77
C THR A 72 -7.42 6.05 -2.97
N VAL A 73 -8.73 6.11 -2.75
CA VAL A 73 -9.69 6.46 -3.80
C VAL A 73 -10.32 7.79 -3.44
N TYR A 74 -10.15 8.75 -4.33
CA TYR A 74 -10.70 10.10 -4.24
C TYR A 74 -11.41 10.43 -5.55
N SER A 75 -12.63 10.97 -5.48
CA SER A 75 -13.43 11.31 -6.66
C SER A 75 -13.48 10.21 -7.74
N LEU A 76 -13.71 8.96 -7.33
CA LEU A 76 -13.74 7.75 -8.19
C LEU A 76 -12.45 7.48 -8.97
N LYS A 77 -11.33 8.06 -8.56
CA LYS A 77 -9.99 7.83 -9.12
C LYS A 77 -9.13 7.15 -8.06
N ALA A 78 -8.37 6.14 -8.49
CA ALA A 78 -7.43 5.45 -7.62
C ALA A 78 -6.08 6.16 -7.66
N HIS A 79 -5.65 6.68 -6.51
CA HIS A 79 -4.39 7.37 -6.32
C HIS A 79 -3.41 6.49 -5.53
N VAL A 80 -2.16 6.54 -5.95
CA VAL A 80 -1.03 5.88 -5.30
C VAL A 80 0.07 6.90 -5.07
N ASN A 81 0.77 6.81 -3.95
CA ASN A 81 1.82 7.73 -3.56
C ASN A 81 2.92 6.99 -2.79
N LEU A 82 4.04 7.66 -2.53
CA LEU A 82 5.16 7.08 -1.80
C LEU A 82 4.74 6.66 -0.39
N CYS A 83 3.85 7.41 0.29
CA CYS A 83 3.40 7.03 1.63
C CYS A 83 2.63 5.68 1.66
N GLY A 84 2.12 5.24 0.51
CA GLY A 84 1.49 3.93 0.35
C GLY A 84 2.48 2.80 0.05
N MET A 85 1.99 1.57 0.10
CA MET A 85 2.74 0.38 -0.27
C MET A 85 2.76 0.19 -1.78
N ALA A 86 3.96 0.14 -2.39
CA ALA A 86 4.15 -0.23 -3.79
C ALA A 86 5.42 -1.09 -3.94
N ILE A 87 5.27 -2.41 -3.79
CA ILE A 87 6.41 -3.34 -3.77
C ILE A 87 6.28 -4.37 -4.89
N GLN A 88 7.38 -4.66 -5.60
CA GLN A 88 7.36 -5.70 -6.61
C GLN A 88 7.07 -7.05 -5.95
N TRP A 89 6.21 -7.84 -6.57
CA TRP A 89 5.80 -9.14 -6.05
C TRP A 89 6.97 -10.10 -5.81
N LYS A 90 8.03 -9.99 -6.62
CA LYS A 90 9.26 -10.76 -6.48
C LYS A 90 10.01 -10.46 -5.17
N ASP A 91 9.95 -9.22 -4.69
CA ASP A 91 10.70 -8.72 -3.53
C ASP A 91 9.96 -9.02 -2.21
N LEU A 92 8.67 -9.38 -2.29
CA LEU A 92 7.93 -9.83 -1.12
C LEU A 92 8.39 -11.21 -0.64
N THR A 93 8.70 -11.32 0.64
CA THR A 93 9.09 -12.58 1.28
C THR A 93 7.91 -13.57 1.34
N ARG A 94 8.21 -14.87 1.52
CA ARG A 94 7.18 -15.91 1.69
C ARG A 94 6.24 -15.61 2.85
N ARG A 95 6.81 -15.07 3.93
CA ARG A 95 6.04 -14.54 5.06
C ARG A 95 5.12 -13.46 4.50
N GLN A 96 5.60 -12.31 4.07
CA GLN A 96 4.81 -11.18 3.53
C GLN A 96 3.71 -11.52 2.50
N ARG A 97 3.86 -12.59 1.69
CA ARG A 97 2.80 -13.03 0.77
C ARG A 97 1.64 -13.77 1.47
N LYS A 98 1.88 -14.46 2.59
CA LYS A 98 0.90 -15.30 3.31
C LYS A 98 -0.18 -14.48 4.01
N GLY A 99 0.17 -13.64 4.95
CA GLY A 99 -0.62 -12.60 5.60
C GLY A 99 -1.21 -11.53 4.69
N LEU A 100 -0.65 -11.18 3.51
CA LEU A 100 -1.46 -10.45 2.51
C LEU A 100 -2.75 -11.24 2.19
N LYS A 101 -2.69 -12.58 2.14
CA LYS A 101 -3.88 -13.44 1.96
C LYS A 101 -4.66 -13.68 3.26
N VAL A 102 -4.00 -13.79 4.40
CA VAL A 102 -4.61 -14.25 5.68
C VAL A 102 -5.14 -13.08 6.52
N ILE A 103 -4.39 -11.98 6.69
CA ILE A 103 -4.73 -10.88 7.60
C ILE A 103 -5.92 -10.07 7.09
N TYR A 104 -5.99 -9.79 5.79
CA TYR A 104 -7.12 -9.07 5.21
C TYR A 104 -8.43 -9.87 5.17
N LYS A 105 -8.38 -11.18 5.47
CA LYS A 105 -9.57 -12.03 5.63
C LYS A 105 -10.10 -12.03 7.07
N HIS A 106 -9.23 -11.82 8.06
CA HIS A 106 -9.55 -12.03 9.48
C HIS A 106 -9.48 -10.78 10.36
N GLY A 107 -9.08 -9.62 9.82
CA GLY A 107 -9.23 -8.30 10.45
C GLY A 107 -8.92 -8.27 11.95
N CYS A 108 -7.65 -8.14 12.34
CA CYS A 108 -7.35 -7.83 13.74
C CYS A 108 -7.78 -6.41 14.06
N ASP A 109 -8.49 -6.23 15.18
CA ASP A 109 -8.87 -4.93 15.77
C ASP A 109 -7.71 -4.21 16.48
N CYS A 110 -6.47 -4.73 16.35
CA CYS A 110 -5.31 -4.13 17.00
C CYS A 110 -4.79 -2.91 16.25
N ARG A 111 -4.51 -1.83 16.98
CA ARG A 111 -3.94 -0.59 16.47
C ARG A 111 -2.41 -0.63 16.55
N VAL A 112 -1.70 -0.28 15.48
CA VAL A 112 -0.23 -0.14 15.54
C VAL A 112 0.10 1.30 15.89
N ASP A 113 0.74 1.50 17.04
CA ASP A 113 1.16 2.83 17.50
C ASP A 113 2.66 3.01 17.28
N TYR A 114 3.00 4.13 16.61
CA TYR A 114 4.39 4.48 16.34
C TYR A 114 5.04 5.08 17.58
N CYS A 115 6.11 4.45 18.06
CA CYS A 115 6.80 4.83 19.27
C CYS A 115 8.09 5.60 18.95
N LYS A 116 8.02 6.93 19.00
CA LYS A 116 9.16 7.83 18.73
C LYS A 116 10.13 7.96 19.91
N HIS A 117 9.75 7.57 21.13
CA HIS A 117 10.53 7.80 22.35
C HIS A 117 10.73 6.52 23.14
N LYS A 118 11.79 6.41 23.95
CA LYS A 118 12.11 5.20 24.74
C LYS A 118 11.02 4.80 25.76
N ARG A 119 10.05 5.68 26.04
CA ARG A 119 8.94 5.43 26.96
C ARG A 119 7.62 5.61 26.21
N CYS A 120 7.06 4.51 25.70
CA CYS A 120 5.70 4.49 25.16
C CYS A 120 4.80 3.69 26.10
N ALA A 121 3.62 4.25 26.38
CA ALA A 121 2.60 3.57 27.15
C ALA A 121 2.08 2.38 26.32
N LYS A 122 2.08 1.19 26.91
CA LYS A 122 1.44 0.01 26.32
C LYS A 122 -0.06 0.16 26.55
N THR A 123 -0.83 0.39 25.50
CA THR A 123 -2.29 0.31 25.59
C THR A 123 -2.73 -1.13 25.31
N PRO A 124 -3.78 -1.63 26.00
CA PRO A 124 -4.47 -2.83 25.56
C PRO A 124 -4.88 -2.65 24.09
N ASP A 125 -4.72 -3.69 23.28
CA ASP A 125 -5.05 -3.69 21.85
C ASP A 125 -4.13 -2.85 20.94
N SER A 126 -2.96 -2.41 21.41
CA SER A 126 -1.94 -1.82 20.55
C SER A 126 -0.63 -2.59 20.46
N CYS A 127 -0.04 -2.55 19.26
CA CYS A 127 1.33 -3.01 19.00
C CYS A 127 2.24 -1.79 18.84
N LEU A 128 3.31 -1.71 19.64
CA LEU A 128 4.27 -0.61 19.58
C LEU A 128 5.36 -0.89 18.54
N LEU A 129 5.55 0.03 17.60
CA LEU A 129 6.69 0.02 16.67
C LEU A 129 7.81 0.92 17.21
N THR A 130 8.91 0.35 17.72
CA THR A 130 10.05 1.10 18.25
C THR A 130 11.09 1.43 17.19
N SER A 131 11.70 2.61 17.29
CA SER A 131 12.47 3.32 16.25
C SER A 131 13.93 2.87 16.03
N ASP A 132 14.33 1.70 16.51
CA ASP A 132 15.67 1.16 16.16
C ASP A 132 15.59 0.48 14.79
N CYS A 133 15.59 1.28 13.71
CA CYS A 133 15.34 0.80 12.35
C CYS A 133 16.21 1.55 11.33
N HIS A 134 17.22 0.86 10.78
CA HIS A 134 18.05 1.35 9.68
C HIS A 134 17.18 1.68 8.44
N THR A 135 17.42 2.86 7.88
CA THR A 135 16.57 3.63 6.96
C THR A 135 16.34 3.07 5.54
N ARG A 136 16.46 1.75 5.32
CA ARG A 136 16.09 1.07 4.06
C ARG A 136 14.99 0.01 4.22
N GLU A 137 14.54 -0.25 5.45
CA GLU A 137 13.58 -1.33 5.75
C GLU A 137 12.18 -0.84 6.12
N ILE A 138 11.88 0.45 5.96
CA ILE A 138 10.61 1.05 6.41
C ILE A 138 9.37 0.35 5.79
N TYR A 139 9.45 -0.11 4.53
CA TYR A 139 8.38 -0.89 3.90
C TYR A 139 8.43 -2.39 4.22
N LEU A 140 9.60 -2.92 4.57
CA LEU A 140 9.76 -4.30 5.03
C LEU A 140 9.10 -4.45 6.40
N THR A 141 9.26 -3.48 7.31
CA THR A 141 8.75 -3.51 8.69
C THR A 141 7.25 -3.33 8.79
N VAL A 142 6.62 -2.46 7.99
CA VAL A 142 5.14 -2.38 7.97
C VAL A 142 4.51 -3.70 7.48
N ILE A 143 5.18 -4.41 6.57
CA ILE A 143 4.72 -5.70 6.05
C ILE A 143 5.28 -6.89 6.85
N THR A 144 6.28 -6.74 7.73
CA THR A 144 6.72 -7.83 8.64
C THR A 144 6.11 -7.72 10.04
N VAL A 145 5.75 -6.52 10.52
CA VAL A 145 5.07 -6.32 11.80
C VAL A 145 3.56 -6.58 11.69
N HIS A 146 2.98 -6.47 10.49
CA HIS A 146 1.68 -7.11 10.23
C HIS A 146 1.76 -8.66 10.28
N PHE A 147 2.94 -9.26 10.41
CA PHE A 147 3.23 -10.60 9.90
C PHE A 147 3.92 -11.57 10.85
N GLN A 148 3.96 -11.22 12.13
CA GLN A 148 4.36 -12.13 13.21
C GLN A 148 3.23 -12.25 14.25
N LYS A 149 2.04 -12.63 13.82
CA LYS A 149 1.36 -13.85 14.31
C LYS A 149 0.32 -14.29 13.29
#